data_AF-A0A383S1K2-F1
#
_entry.id   AF-A0A383S1K2-F1
#
_cell.length_a   1.000
_cell.length_b   1.000
_cell.length_c   1.000
_cell.angle_alpha   90.00
_cell.angle_beta   90.00
_cell.angle_gamma   90.00
#
_symmetry.space_group_name_H-M   'P 1'
#
loop_
_entity.id
_entity.type
_entity.pdbx_description
1 polymer ?
#
loop_
_entity_poly.entity_id
_entity_poly.type
_entity_poly.pdbx_seq_one_letter_code
_entity_poly.pdbx_strand_id
1 'polypeptide(L)'
;MVNQQIRSRYDEPSRLSLLYFAQQTRVYRGVSDRDLRAARLLGGSPVLAQAFVKQLKTIKTSSPVTAIVQDKDGVTVKVGSVGYQADYLVMAVPLRALGKIQMTPGLDNQHLAAMKGTNYGWRDQLMLKFKQPVWESRARMSGEIFSNTGLGMLWIEPALKGGANVVINLSGDNARLLQAFGDKQMVDQVLIRLHAFYPQARGAFTGYEVKRYSTDAGTGGAYLAYGPGQISKYWRLWERPVQRIAFAGEHTDALYPGTLEGALRSGQRAAGQVQDLAAGKSFDPAKAAPVAAAAGAVAAKGKGGFFSNLFGGADKTDKQDKAPAKAEPVTAKEAEQVKKPGFFSRLFGGGDKPEVKTAPMAKAEEVAPVAAPAPVAAPVAPAPVVKPAPVKPAASKAAPAKHAPAHKPAAKSEPAKKAAAKPAPVKKATAKSEPVKKPAANAQAKAG
;
A
#
# COMPACT_ATOMS: atom_id res chain seq x y z
N MET A 1 10.63 13.88 -9.78
CA MET A 1 9.35 13.76 -9.05
C MET A 1 8.66 12.41 -9.25
N VAL A 2 8.40 11.95 -10.48
CA VAL A 2 7.68 10.67 -10.75
C VAL A 2 8.17 9.48 -9.91
N ASN A 3 9.48 9.22 -9.88
CA ASN A 3 10.07 8.13 -9.08
C ASN A 3 9.72 8.22 -7.58
N GLN A 4 9.54 9.42 -7.03
CA GLN A 4 9.15 9.60 -5.64
C GLN A 4 7.65 9.33 -5.41
N GLN A 5 6.79 9.67 -6.37
CA GLN A 5 5.37 9.31 -6.30
C GLN A 5 5.17 7.78 -6.41
N ILE A 6 5.93 7.12 -7.29
CA ILE A 6 5.98 5.65 -7.38
C ILE A 6 6.41 5.06 -6.04
N ARG A 7 7.54 5.52 -5.50
CA ARG A 7 8.09 5.07 -4.21
C ARG A 7 7.10 5.24 -3.05
N SER A 8 6.42 6.38 -2.97
CA SER A 8 5.48 6.68 -1.89
C SER A 8 4.15 5.92 -1.97
N ARG A 9 3.78 5.38 -3.13
CA ARG A 9 2.57 4.54 -3.30
C ARG A 9 2.85 3.04 -3.25
N TYR A 10 4.03 2.62 -3.72
CA TYR A 10 4.38 1.22 -3.93
C TYR A 10 5.71 0.87 -3.26
N ASP A 11 6.81 0.96 -3.99
CA ASP A 11 8.17 0.56 -3.60
C ASP A 11 9.17 1.23 -4.56
N GLU A 12 10.46 0.91 -4.47
CA GLU A 12 11.44 1.38 -5.46
C GLU A 12 11.01 1.12 -6.92
N PRO A 13 11.14 2.10 -7.84
CA PRO A 13 10.78 1.91 -9.24
C PRO A 13 11.47 0.72 -9.92
N SER A 14 12.72 0.41 -9.53
CA SER A 14 13.49 -0.75 -9.99
C SER A 14 12.96 -2.10 -9.48
N ARG A 15 12.16 -2.09 -8.40
CA ARG A 15 11.52 -3.27 -7.79
C ARG A 15 10.04 -3.39 -8.15
N LEU A 16 9.50 -2.49 -8.99
CA LEU A 16 8.09 -2.50 -9.40
C LEU A 16 7.91 -3.04 -10.82
N SER A 17 6.89 -3.87 -11.04
CA SER A 17 6.47 -4.28 -12.38
C SER A 17 5.84 -3.11 -13.14
N LEU A 18 6.38 -2.78 -14.32
CA LEU A 18 5.76 -1.80 -15.22
C LEU A 18 4.32 -2.18 -15.61
N LEU A 19 4.05 -3.48 -15.79
CA LEU A 19 2.71 -3.98 -16.09
C LEU A 19 1.74 -3.77 -14.92
N TYR A 20 2.20 -3.96 -13.69
CA TYR A 20 1.41 -3.65 -12.49
C TYR A 20 1.18 -2.14 -12.37
N PHE A 21 2.21 -1.32 -12.54
CA PHE A 21 2.08 0.14 -12.50
C PHE A 21 1.08 0.64 -13.55
N ALA A 22 1.17 0.18 -14.80
CA ALA A 22 0.23 0.52 -15.87
C ALA A 22 -1.21 0.07 -15.56
N GLN A 23 -1.39 -1.11 -14.98
CA GLN A 23 -2.70 -1.63 -14.57
C GLN A 23 -3.30 -0.79 -13.42
N GLN A 24 -2.51 -0.44 -12.41
CA GLN A 24 -2.93 0.45 -11.33
C GLN A 24 -3.25 1.87 -11.84
N THR A 25 -2.44 2.44 -12.74
CA THR A 25 -2.74 3.72 -13.40
C THR A 25 -4.04 3.64 -14.20
N ARG A 26 -4.34 2.49 -14.84
CA ARG A 26 -5.59 2.28 -15.58
C ARG A 26 -6.82 2.26 -14.67
N VAL A 27 -6.73 1.69 -13.46
CA VAL A 27 -7.84 1.64 -12.49
C VAL A 27 -8.29 3.04 -12.05
N TYR A 28 -7.36 3.99 -11.89
CA TYR A 28 -7.67 5.37 -11.51
C TYR A 28 -7.80 6.32 -12.72
N ARG A 29 -7.84 5.80 -13.96
CA ARG A 29 -7.92 6.66 -15.16
C ARG A 29 -9.26 7.40 -15.20
N GLY A 30 -9.21 8.73 -15.23
CA GLY A 30 -10.38 9.60 -15.26
C GLY A 30 -10.88 10.02 -13.87
N VAL A 31 -10.30 9.49 -12.79
CA VAL A 31 -10.44 10.07 -11.44
C VAL A 31 -9.55 11.30 -11.36
N SER A 32 -10.05 12.44 -10.86
CA SER A 32 -9.22 13.63 -10.74
C SER A 32 -8.26 13.50 -9.55
N ASP A 33 -7.08 14.11 -9.65
CA ASP A 33 -6.14 14.18 -8.51
C ASP A 33 -6.73 14.89 -7.28
N ARG A 34 -7.80 15.69 -7.45
CA ARG A 34 -8.53 16.33 -6.36
C ARG A 34 -9.42 15.35 -5.58
N ASP A 35 -9.93 14.31 -6.24
CA ASP A 35 -10.78 13.28 -5.64
C ASP A 35 -9.93 12.18 -4.95
N LEU A 36 -8.72 11.94 -5.47
CA LEU A 36 -7.76 11.03 -4.85
C LEU A 36 -7.34 11.55 -3.47
N ARG A 37 -7.73 10.82 -2.41
CA ARG A 37 -7.49 11.15 -0.98
C ARG A 37 -8.29 12.36 -0.47
N ALA A 38 -9.36 12.77 -1.17
CA ALA A 38 -10.22 13.90 -0.78
C ALA A 38 -10.93 13.71 0.58
N ALA A 39 -11.29 12.48 0.92
CA ALA A 39 -12.10 12.15 2.10
C ALA A 39 -11.30 11.45 3.19
N ARG A 40 -11.66 11.70 4.45
CA ARG A 40 -11.15 11.02 5.64
C ARG A 40 -12.32 10.61 6.53
N LEU A 41 -12.20 9.48 7.21
CA LEU A 41 -13.14 9.10 8.26
C LEU A 41 -12.92 10.03 9.47
N LEU A 42 -13.96 10.73 9.91
CA LEU A 42 -13.93 11.48 11.16
C LEU A 42 -13.73 10.51 12.33
N GLY A 43 -12.73 10.76 13.18
CA GLY A 43 -12.27 9.81 14.21
C GLY A 43 -11.30 8.73 13.69
N GLY A 44 -10.95 8.74 12.41
CA GLY A 44 -9.98 7.83 11.79
C GLY A 44 -10.51 6.43 11.51
N SER A 45 -9.63 5.54 11.05
CA SER A 45 -9.95 4.14 10.76
C SER A 45 -10.49 3.31 11.95
N PRO A 46 -10.20 3.61 13.24
CA PRO A 46 -10.82 2.87 14.35
C PRO A 46 -12.36 2.94 14.37
N VAL A 47 -12.97 4.02 13.86
CA VAL A 47 -14.43 4.16 13.81
C VAL A 47 -15.06 3.09 12.90
N LEU A 48 -14.42 2.77 11.77
CA LEU A 48 -14.86 1.70 10.87
C LEU A 48 -14.75 0.33 11.54
N ALA A 49 -13.62 0.05 12.21
CA ALA A 49 -13.45 -1.20 12.95
C ALA A 49 -14.49 -1.36 14.07
N GLN A 50 -14.74 -0.29 14.84
CA GLN A 50 -15.76 -0.27 15.90
C GLN A 50 -17.19 -0.48 15.35
N ALA A 51 -17.50 0.04 14.17
CA ALA A 51 -18.79 -0.18 13.52
C ALA A 51 -19.02 -1.65 13.17
N PHE A 52 -17.99 -2.35 12.66
CA PHE A 52 -18.05 -3.80 12.43
C PHE A 52 -18.12 -4.60 13.74
N VAL A 53 -17.30 -4.26 14.74
CA VAL A 53 -17.28 -4.94 16.06
C VAL A 53 -18.68 -4.97 16.70
N LYS A 54 -19.46 -3.89 16.58
CA LYS A 54 -20.85 -3.82 17.09
C LYS A 54 -21.82 -4.81 16.44
N GLN A 55 -21.51 -5.34 15.25
CA GLN A 55 -22.34 -6.30 14.53
C GLN A 55 -21.89 -7.76 14.72
N LEU A 56 -20.69 -7.98 15.28
CA LEU A 56 -20.10 -9.31 15.47
C LEU A 56 -20.43 -9.85 16.87
N LYS A 57 -21.09 -11.01 16.93
CA LYS A 57 -21.45 -11.68 18.20
C LYS A 57 -20.24 -12.21 18.97
N THR A 58 -19.19 -12.65 18.26
CA THR A 58 -18.03 -13.31 18.84
C THR A 58 -16.75 -12.76 18.23
N ILE A 59 -15.85 -12.26 19.06
CA ILE A 59 -14.49 -11.84 18.68
C ILE A 59 -13.51 -12.44 19.69
N LYS A 60 -12.38 -12.97 19.21
CA LYS A 60 -11.29 -13.48 20.04
C LYS A 60 -10.02 -12.69 19.72
N THR A 61 -9.71 -11.71 20.56
CA THR A 61 -8.44 -10.96 20.50
C THR A 61 -7.30 -11.78 21.10
N SER A 62 -6.05 -11.34 20.90
CA SER A 62 -4.84 -12.02 21.43
C SER A 62 -4.77 -13.52 21.08
N SER A 63 -5.36 -13.89 19.94
CA SER A 63 -5.57 -15.28 19.51
C SER A 63 -4.83 -15.55 18.19
N PRO A 64 -3.48 -15.55 18.18
CA PRO A 64 -2.71 -15.78 16.97
C PRO A 64 -2.92 -17.22 16.47
N VAL A 65 -3.40 -17.35 15.24
CA VAL A 65 -3.51 -18.66 14.56
C VAL A 65 -2.10 -19.15 14.24
N THR A 66 -1.81 -20.41 14.57
CA THR A 66 -0.51 -21.05 14.32
C THR A 66 -0.60 -22.17 13.29
N ALA A 67 -1.73 -22.87 13.20
CA ALA A 67 -1.96 -23.91 12.22
C ALA A 67 -3.44 -24.00 11.81
N ILE A 68 -3.67 -24.50 10.59
CA ILE A 68 -4.98 -24.83 10.05
C ILE A 68 -4.90 -26.23 9.45
N VAL A 69 -5.84 -27.09 9.85
CA VAL A 69 -6.05 -28.41 9.26
C VAL A 69 -7.42 -28.42 8.60
N GLN A 70 -7.54 -28.89 7.37
CA GLN A 70 -8.82 -29.04 6.68
C GLN A 70 -8.91 -30.40 5.99
N ASP A 71 -10.14 -30.90 5.84
CA ASP A 71 -10.45 -32.17 5.20
C ASP A 71 -11.80 -32.11 4.46
N LYS A 72 -12.38 -33.26 4.13
CA LYS A 72 -13.66 -33.34 3.44
C LYS A 72 -14.86 -32.93 4.29
N ASP A 73 -14.72 -32.82 5.61
CA ASP A 73 -15.82 -32.58 6.55
C ASP A 73 -15.75 -31.18 7.19
N GLY A 74 -14.55 -30.59 7.37
CA GLY A 74 -14.45 -29.21 7.86
C GLY A 74 -13.04 -28.62 7.94
N VAL A 75 -12.90 -27.59 8.79
CA VAL A 75 -11.67 -26.85 9.07
C VAL A 75 -11.46 -26.75 10.58
N THR A 76 -10.24 -27.06 11.02
CA THR A 76 -9.73 -26.92 12.39
C THR A 76 -8.70 -25.79 12.44
N VAL A 77 -9.01 -24.70 13.16
CA VAL A 77 -8.09 -23.56 13.37
C VAL A 77 -7.42 -23.69 14.74
N LYS A 78 -6.08 -23.73 14.78
CA LYS A 78 -5.30 -23.84 16.03
C LYS A 78 -4.80 -22.48 16.51
N VAL A 79 -5.03 -22.20 17.80
CA VAL A 79 -4.58 -21.01 18.53
C VAL A 79 -3.96 -21.48 19.84
N GLY A 80 -2.62 -21.55 19.89
CA GLY A 80 -1.92 -22.17 21.02
C GLY A 80 -2.34 -23.64 21.18
N SER A 81 -2.83 -24.01 22.36
CA SER A 81 -3.40 -25.33 22.65
C SER A 81 -4.87 -25.50 22.22
N VAL A 82 -5.57 -24.42 21.87
CA VAL A 82 -7.01 -24.43 21.54
C VAL A 82 -7.21 -24.75 20.05
N GLY A 83 -8.22 -25.57 19.75
CA GLY A 83 -8.73 -25.79 18.40
C GLY A 83 -10.16 -25.29 18.24
N TYR A 84 -10.46 -24.62 17.14
CA TYR A 84 -11.80 -24.18 16.76
C TYR A 84 -12.23 -24.87 15.46
N GLN A 85 -13.40 -25.50 15.46
CA GLN A 85 -13.99 -26.13 14.28
C GLN A 85 -14.91 -25.17 13.54
N ALA A 86 -14.93 -25.25 12.21
CA ALA A 86 -15.89 -24.59 11.33
C ALA A 86 -16.00 -25.39 10.01
N ASP A 87 -17.12 -25.26 9.29
CA ASP A 87 -17.30 -25.92 7.98
C ASP A 87 -16.37 -25.33 6.90
N TYR A 88 -16.12 -24.02 7.00
CA TYR A 88 -15.33 -23.22 6.06
C TYR A 88 -14.58 -22.10 6.79
N LEU A 89 -13.53 -21.57 6.16
CA LEU A 89 -12.72 -20.48 6.71
C LEU A 89 -12.55 -19.34 5.70
N VAL A 90 -12.70 -18.10 6.18
CA VAL A 90 -12.21 -16.90 5.48
C VAL A 90 -10.84 -16.52 6.04
N MET A 91 -9.80 -16.69 5.23
CA MET A 91 -8.44 -16.28 5.54
C MET A 91 -8.22 -14.81 5.16
N ALA A 92 -8.21 -13.93 6.15
CA ALA A 92 -8.12 -12.48 5.97
C ALA A 92 -6.80 -11.86 6.52
N VAL A 93 -5.66 -12.52 6.31
CA VAL A 93 -4.34 -12.07 6.79
C VAL A 93 -3.38 -11.77 5.62
N PRO A 94 -2.45 -10.80 5.73
CA PRO A 94 -1.45 -10.54 4.69
C PRO A 94 -0.57 -11.77 4.39
N LEU A 95 -0.05 -11.88 3.16
CA LEU A 95 0.76 -13.04 2.73
C LEU A 95 1.98 -13.32 3.64
N ARG A 96 2.57 -12.26 4.22
CA ARG A 96 3.68 -12.36 5.18
C ARG A 96 3.28 -12.93 6.54
N ALA A 97 2.02 -12.77 6.94
CA ALA A 97 1.45 -13.41 8.13
C ALA A 97 0.97 -14.83 7.80
N LEU A 98 0.37 -15.05 6.61
CA LEU A 98 -0.03 -16.38 6.13
C LEU A 98 1.15 -17.35 6.09
N GLY A 99 2.33 -16.89 5.65
CA GLY A 99 3.56 -17.69 5.65
C GLY A 99 4.10 -18.12 7.02
N LYS A 100 3.45 -17.71 8.12
CA LYS A 100 3.75 -18.16 9.50
C LYS A 100 2.73 -19.17 10.04
N ILE A 101 1.65 -19.44 9.29
CA ILE A 101 0.59 -20.38 9.66
C ILE A 101 0.85 -21.69 8.93
N GLN A 102 0.99 -22.79 9.68
CA GLN A 102 1.08 -24.11 9.07
C GLN A 102 -0.26 -24.51 8.45
N MET A 103 -0.26 -25.00 7.22
CA MET A 103 -1.47 -25.50 6.55
C MET A 103 -1.35 -26.99 6.28
N THR A 104 -2.43 -27.73 6.54
CA THR A 104 -2.55 -29.16 6.29
C THR A 104 -3.92 -29.44 5.62
N PRO A 105 -3.96 -29.97 4.38
CA PRO A 105 -2.84 -30.16 3.47
C PRO A 105 -2.12 -28.85 3.15
N GLY A 106 -0.85 -28.96 2.76
CA GLY A 106 -0.04 -27.80 2.38
C GLY A 106 -0.57 -27.11 1.12
N LEU A 107 -0.30 -25.80 1.01
CA LEU A 107 -0.54 -25.05 -0.22
C LEU A 107 0.28 -25.61 -1.39
N ASP A 108 -0.23 -25.50 -2.61
CA ASP A 108 0.52 -25.89 -3.81
C ASP A 108 1.75 -25.01 -4.06
N ASN A 109 2.62 -25.48 -4.96
CA ASN A 109 3.88 -24.79 -5.29
C ASN A 109 3.69 -23.36 -5.82
N GLN A 110 2.57 -23.06 -6.51
CA GLN A 110 2.32 -21.72 -7.05
C GLN A 110 1.90 -20.76 -5.93
N HIS A 111 1.04 -21.20 -5.01
CA HIS A 111 0.68 -20.43 -3.81
C HIS A 111 1.88 -20.24 -2.87
N LEU A 112 2.69 -21.27 -2.64
CA LEU A 112 3.93 -21.15 -1.85
C LEU A 112 4.93 -20.17 -2.48
N ALA A 113 5.11 -20.21 -3.80
CA ALA A 113 5.97 -19.29 -4.53
C ALA A 113 5.42 -17.84 -4.50
N ALA A 114 4.10 -17.66 -4.63
CA ALA A 114 3.45 -16.36 -4.50
C ALA A 114 3.57 -15.79 -3.10
N MET A 115 3.31 -16.59 -2.06
CA MET A 115 3.36 -16.18 -0.65
C MET A 115 4.76 -15.73 -0.21
N LYS A 116 5.80 -16.45 -0.65
CA LYS A 116 7.21 -16.09 -0.37
C LYS A 116 7.69 -14.95 -1.26
N GLY A 117 7.40 -15.01 -2.56
CA GLY A 117 8.00 -14.16 -3.58
C GLY A 117 7.30 -12.82 -3.83
N THR A 118 6.01 -12.67 -3.56
CA THR A 118 5.27 -11.43 -3.84
C THR A 118 5.91 -10.25 -3.11
N ASN A 119 6.26 -9.22 -3.88
CA ASN A 119 6.90 -8.03 -3.35
C ASN A 119 5.90 -7.16 -2.58
N TYR A 120 6.36 -6.64 -1.44
CA TYR A 120 5.65 -5.70 -0.61
C TYR A 120 6.51 -4.45 -0.47
N GLY A 121 5.88 -3.29 -0.54
CA GLY A 121 6.50 -2.00 -0.29
C GLY A 121 7.12 -1.93 1.10
N TRP A 122 8.29 -1.31 1.18
CA TRP A 122 8.84 -0.82 2.44
C TRP A 122 8.15 0.50 2.75
N ARG A 123 7.50 0.59 3.92
CA ARG A 123 6.82 1.80 4.34
C ARG A 123 6.71 1.89 5.85
N ASP A 124 7.14 3.03 6.37
CA ASP A 124 6.97 3.39 7.77
C ASP A 124 6.39 4.80 7.85
N GLN A 125 5.55 5.04 8.85
CA GLN A 125 4.83 6.29 9.01
C GLN A 125 5.21 6.97 10.33
N LEU A 126 5.48 8.26 10.26
CA LEU A 126 5.76 9.11 11.42
C LEU A 126 4.68 10.18 11.50
N MET A 127 4.17 10.42 12.70
CA MET A 127 3.39 11.63 13.02
C MET A 127 4.30 12.52 13.85
N LEU A 128 4.70 13.69 13.34
CA LEU A 128 5.41 14.69 14.13
C LEU A 128 4.42 15.73 14.65
N LYS A 129 4.51 16.02 15.94
CA LYS A 129 3.64 16.95 16.67
C LYS A 129 4.40 18.25 16.95
N PHE A 130 3.72 19.37 16.79
CA PHE A 130 4.27 20.71 17.01
C PHE A 130 3.32 21.55 17.86
N LYS A 131 3.88 22.45 18.69
CA LYS A 131 3.14 23.41 19.51
C LYS A 131 2.29 24.37 18.68
N GLN A 132 2.74 24.68 17.46
CA GLN A 132 2.12 25.60 16.52
C GLN A 132 2.50 25.23 15.08
N PRO A 133 1.73 25.61 14.06
CA PRO A 133 2.12 25.44 12.66
C PRO A 133 3.49 26.07 12.37
N VAL A 134 4.33 25.36 11.63
CA VAL A 134 5.65 25.85 11.16
C VAL A 134 5.69 26.12 9.66
N TRP A 135 4.55 25.92 9.00
CA TRP A 135 4.29 26.17 7.58
C TRP A 135 3.42 27.43 7.43
N GLU A 136 3.59 28.13 6.30
CA GLU A 136 2.90 29.39 6.04
C GLU A 136 1.38 29.19 5.88
N SER A 137 0.61 29.79 6.78
CA SER A 137 -0.85 29.77 6.80
C SER A 137 -1.50 30.41 5.57
N ARG A 138 -0.88 31.47 5.02
CA ARG A 138 -1.44 32.26 3.91
C ARG A 138 -1.35 31.56 2.57
N ALA A 139 -0.46 30.58 2.41
CA ALA A 139 -0.21 29.91 1.14
C ALA A 139 -1.34 28.99 0.66
N ARG A 140 -2.36 28.71 1.51
CA ARG A 140 -3.50 27.81 1.22
C ARG A 140 -3.09 26.44 0.65
N MET A 141 -1.88 25.98 0.94
CA MET A 141 -1.39 24.68 0.50
C MET A 141 -2.07 23.56 1.28
N SER A 142 -2.30 22.41 0.65
CA SER A 142 -2.74 21.17 1.32
C SER A 142 -1.72 20.63 2.33
N GLY A 143 -0.49 21.17 2.30
CA GLY A 143 0.67 20.64 3.02
C GLY A 143 1.25 19.37 2.41
N GLU A 144 0.68 18.86 1.31
CA GLU A 144 1.19 17.65 0.66
C GLU A 144 2.47 17.95 -0.11
N ILE A 145 3.58 17.32 0.31
CA ILE A 145 4.90 17.48 -0.29
C ILE A 145 5.48 16.11 -0.60
N PHE A 146 6.03 15.97 -1.81
CA PHE A 146 6.87 14.85 -2.21
C PHE A 146 8.34 15.32 -2.24
N SER A 147 9.18 14.69 -1.43
CA SER A 147 10.61 15.01 -1.29
C SER A 147 11.48 13.84 -1.72
N ASN A 148 12.42 14.12 -2.62
CA ASN A 148 13.56 13.25 -2.94
C ASN A 148 14.74 13.41 -1.96
N THR A 149 14.67 14.36 -1.02
CA THR A 149 15.69 14.62 0.02
C THR A 149 15.51 13.74 1.28
N GLY A 150 14.85 12.58 1.13
CA GLY A 150 14.69 11.60 2.19
C GLY A 150 13.56 11.88 3.20
N LEU A 151 12.62 12.80 2.91
CA LEU A 151 11.36 12.92 3.66
C LEU A 151 10.21 12.09 3.07
N GLY A 152 10.32 11.63 1.81
CA GLY A 152 9.30 10.79 1.20
C GLY A 152 8.05 11.59 0.83
N MET A 153 6.87 11.17 1.28
CA MET A 153 5.61 11.89 1.11
C MET A 153 5.06 12.33 2.46
N LEU A 154 4.80 13.62 2.62
CA LEU A 154 4.26 14.19 3.86
C LEU A 154 3.02 15.05 3.60
N TRP A 155 2.15 15.19 4.60
CA TRP A 155 0.99 16.09 4.58
C TRP A 155 0.65 16.61 5.98
N ILE A 156 -0.03 17.76 6.04
CA ILE A 156 -0.53 18.32 7.30
C ILE A 156 -1.73 17.50 7.79
N GLU A 157 -1.72 17.18 9.09
CA GLU A 157 -2.84 16.53 9.77
C GLU A 157 -3.48 17.52 10.76
N PRO A 158 -4.83 17.66 10.78
CA PRO A 158 -5.49 18.51 11.75
C PRO A 158 -5.18 18.13 13.20
N ALA A 159 -4.90 19.11 14.05
CA ALA A 159 -4.70 18.90 15.49
C ALA A 159 -6.00 19.16 16.25
N LEU A 160 -6.56 18.12 16.88
CA LEU A 160 -7.88 18.17 17.54
C LEU A 160 -7.94 19.04 18.81
N LYS A 161 -6.79 19.47 19.36
CA LYS A 161 -6.69 20.21 20.64
C LYS A 161 -5.77 21.43 20.55
N GLY A 162 -5.69 22.05 19.37
CA GLY A 162 -4.68 23.05 19.06
C GLY A 162 -3.30 22.43 18.79
N GLY A 163 -2.37 23.26 18.36
CA GLY A 163 -1.08 22.82 17.82
C GLY A 163 -1.17 22.41 16.34
N ALA A 164 -0.19 21.63 15.89
CA ALA A 164 -0.05 21.25 14.49
C ALA A 164 0.60 19.88 14.35
N ASN A 165 0.16 19.08 13.38
CA ASN A 165 0.73 17.75 13.11
C ASN A 165 1.11 17.62 11.64
N VAL A 166 2.17 16.86 11.34
CA VAL A 166 2.50 16.43 9.98
C VAL A 166 2.71 14.92 9.97
N VAL A 167 2.05 14.24 9.04
CA VAL A 167 2.31 12.83 8.74
C VAL A 167 3.41 12.76 7.70
N ILE A 168 4.40 11.91 7.93
CA ILE A 168 5.52 11.67 7.02
C ILE A 168 5.56 10.17 6.72
N ASN A 169 5.56 9.83 5.43
CA ASN A 169 5.58 8.46 4.93
C ASN A 169 6.94 8.22 4.30
N LEU A 170 7.78 7.50 5.03
CA LEU A 170 9.02 6.97 4.51
C LEU A 170 8.67 5.74 3.69
N SER A 171 9.25 5.61 2.49
CA SER A 171 8.95 4.48 1.61
C SER A 171 10.18 4.05 0.81
N GLY A 172 10.16 2.81 0.31
CA GLY A 172 11.24 2.23 -0.47
C GLY A 172 12.55 2.13 0.32
N ASP A 173 13.66 2.42 -0.34
CA ASP A 173 15.00 2.27 0.22
C ASP A 173 15.30 3.27 1.35
N ASN A 174 14.64 4.44 1.38
CA ASN A 174 14.76 5.36 2.51
C ASN A 174 14.10 4.81 3.79
N ALA A 175 12.98 4.09 3.67
CA ALA A 175 12.40 3.35 4.81
C ALA A 175 13.32 2.18 5.20
N ARG A 176 13.77 1.37 4.23
CA ARG A 176 14.68 0.24 4.44
C ARG A 176 15.99 0.65 5.14
N LEU A 177 16.57 1.79 4.78
CA LEU A 177 17.77 2.34 5.41
C LEU A 177 17.48 2.84 6.84
N LEU A 178 16.36 3.55 7.03
CA LEU A 178 16.00 4.09 8.35
C LEU A 178 15.56 3.02 9.36
N GLN A 179 15.28 1.79 8.93
CA GLN A 179 15.05 0.66 9.84
C GLN A 179 16.26 0.34 10.74
N ALA A 180 17.49 0.63 10.29
CA ALA A 180 18.70 0.44 11.10
C ALA A 180 18.81 1.40 12.30
N PHE A 181 17.99 2.44 12.35
CA PHE A 181 17.98 3.45 13.42
C PHE A 181 16.87 3.17 14.43
N GLY A 182 17.09 3.52 15.70
CA GLY A 182 16.02 3.61 16.70
C GLY A 182 15.05 4.77 16.38
N ASP A 183 13.82 4.70 16.86
CA ASP A 183 12.76 5.68 16.52
C ASP A 183 13.17 7.14 16.76
N LYS A 184 13.80 7.44 17.90
CA LYS A 184 14.30 8.79 18.19
C LYS A 184 15.33 9.26 17.15
N GLN A 185 16.28 8.40 16.76
CA GLN A 185 17.31 8.76 15.79
C GLN A 185 16.70 8.98 14.40
N MET A 186 15.76 8.13 13.98
CA MET A 186 15.00 8.32 12.74
C MET A 186 14.21 9.63 12.75
N VAL A 187 13.55 9.96 13.86
CA VAL A 187 12.84 11.25 14.04
C VAL A 187 13.80 12.44 13.99
N ASP A 188 14.97 12.36 14.63
CA ASP A 188 15.99 13.41 14.56
C ASP A 188 16.51 13.60 13.11
N GLN A 189 16.77 12.52 12.37
CA GLN A 189 17.14 12.59 10.94
C GLN A 189 16.04 13.22 10.07
N VAL A 190 14.78 12.88 10.33
CA VAL A 190 13.63 13.48 9.64
C VAL A 190 13.48 14.97 10.01
N LEU A 191 13.68 15.36 11.28
CA LEU A 191 13.64 16.77 11.69
C LEU A 191 14.77 17.61 11.09
N ILE A 192 15.98 17.05 10.94
CA ILE A 192 17.11 17.72 10.25
C ILE A 192 16.73 17.99 8.79
N ARG A 193 16.17 17.00 8.09
CA ARG A 193 15.70 17.16 6.70
C ARG A 193 14.52 18.13 6.59
N LEU A 194 13.61 18.13 7.57
CA LEU A 194 12.45 19.03 7.62
C LEU A 194 12.85 20.48 7.89
N HIS A 195 13.91 20.72 8.67
CA HIS A 195 14.44 22.06 8.95
C HIS A 195 14.84 22.83 7.68
N ALA A 196 15.31 22.13 6.64
CA ALA A 196 15.61 22.74 5.34
C ALA A 196 14.38 23.32 4.61
N PHE A 197 13.18 22.85 4.92
CA PHE A 197 11.91 23.38 4.40
C PHE A 197 11.22 24.32 5.39
N TYR A 198 11.34 24.03 6.68
CA TYR A 198 10.71 24.76 7.78
C TYR A 198 11.72 24.96 8.93
N PRO A 199 12.53 26.04 8.92
CA PRO A 199 13.57 26.23 9.93
C PRO A 199 13.06 26.20 11.38
N GLN A 200 11.83 26.67 11.59
CA GLN A 200 11.17 26.69 12.90
C GLN A 200 10.70 25.31 13.40
N ALA A 201 10.76 24.26 12.56
CA ALA A 201 10.29 22.91 12.90
C ALA A 201 10.87 22.39 14.21
N ARG A 202 12.19 22.46 14.40
CA ARG A 202 12.85 21.88 15.58
C ARG A 202 12.54 22.63 16.87
N GLY A 203 12.32 23.95 16.82
CA GLY A 203 11.94 24.75 17.99
C GLY A 203 10.46 24.60 18.38
N ALA A 204 9.59 24.28 17.43
CA ALA A 204 8.17 24.05 17.69
C ALA A 204 7.81 22.58 17.96
N PHE A 205 8.73 21.63 17.74
CA PHE A 205 8.51 20.19 17.88
C PHE A 205 8.23 19.78 19.33
N THR A 206 7.17 19.02 19.57
CA THR A 206 6.72 18.60 20.91
C THR A 206 6.64 17.09 21.11
N GLY A 207 6.78 16.28 20.06
CA GLY A 207 6.80 14.82 20.18
C GLY A 207 6.44 14.11 18.88
N TYR A 208 6.47 12.79 18.91
CA TYR A 208 6.24 11.96 17.73
C TYR A 208 5.40 10.71 18.04
N GLU A 209 4.85 10.10 16.99
CA GLU A 209 4.44 8.69 16.96
C GLU A 209 5.14 8.04 15.76
N VAL A 210 5.51 6.76 15.86
CA VAL A 210 6.07 5.98 14.75
C VAL A 210 5.28 4.68 14.59
N LYS A 211 4.91 4.34 13.35
CA LYS A 211 4.42 3.01 12.99
C LYS A 211 5.30 2.39 11.90
N ARG A 212 6.03 1.35 12.29
CA ARG A 212 6.87 0.54 11.39
C ARG A 212 6.07 -0.60 10.77
N TYR A 213 5.44 -0.40 9.62
CA TYR A 213 4.68 -1.48 8.95
C TYR A 213 5.61 -2.53 8.33
N SER A 214 6.84 -2.13 7.97
CA SER A 214 7.83 -3.01 7.35
C SER A 214 8.28 -4.17 8.25
N THR A 215 8.30 -3.96 9.57
CA THR A 215 8.79 -4.91 10.58
C THR A 215 7.72 -5.39 11.57
N ASP A 216 6.50 -4.84 11.51
CA ASP A 216 5.36 -5.30 12.30
C ASP A 216 5.00 -6.75 11.94
N ALA A 217 4.89 -7.61 12.97
CA ALA A 217 4.75 -9.05 12.77
C ALA A 217 3.41 -9.48 12.16
N GLY A 218 2.37 -8.65 12.21
CA GLY A 218 1.04 -8.91 11.62
C GLY A 218 0.88 -8.39 10.19
N THR A 219 1.73 -7.47 9.74
CA THR A 219 1.70 -6.90 8.38
C THR A 219 2.92 -7.32 7.55
N GLY A 220 4.14 -7.08 8.04
CA GLY A 220 5.38 -7.48 7.38
C GLY A 220 5.70 -6.74 6.08
N GLY A 221 5.22 -5.50 5.94
CA GLY A 221 5.29 -4.69 4.72
C GLY A 221 4.02 -3.90 4.44
N ALA A 222 4.10 -2.85 3.64
CA ALA A 222 2.95 -2.10 3.15
C ALA A 222 3.29 -1.32 1.85
N TYR A 223 2.59 -1.48 0.73
CA TYR A 223 1.48 -2.40 0.42
C TYR A 223 1.95 -3.52 -0.52
N LEU A 224 1.06 -4.42 -0.98
CA LEU A 224 1.39 -5.29 -2.10
C LEU A 224 1.81 -4.43 -3.32
N ALA A 225 2.96 -4.77 -3.88
CA ALA A 225 3.57 -4.01 -4.98
C ALA A 225 4.33 -4.98 -5.91
N TYR A 226 3.60 -5.69 -6.78
CA TYR A 226 4.16 -6.74 -7.63
C TYR A 226 5.43 -6.29 -8.34
N GLY A 227 6.53 -7.04 -8.11
CA GLY A 227 7.79 -6.83 -8.81
C GLY A 227 7.80 -7.40 -10.23
N PRO A 228 8.85 -7.13 -11.02
CA PRO A 228 8.97 -7.61 -12.41
C PRO A 228 8.64 -9.10 -12.57
N GLY A 229 7.77 -9.41 -13.54
CA GLY A 229 7.30 -10.77 -13.82
C GLY A 229 6.37 -11.41 -12.76
N GLN A 230 6.15 -10.80 -11.60
CA GLN A 230 5.32 -11.38 -10.53
C GLN A 230 3.83 -11.31 -10.86
N ILE A 231 3.36 -10.16 -11.37
CA ILE A 231 1.95 -10.00 -11.75
C ILE A 231 1.53 -11.10 -12.75
N SER A 232 2.30 -11.34 -13.81
CA SER A 232 2.00 -12.38 -14.81
C SER A 232 1.93 -13.82 -14.25
N LYS A 233 2.45 -14.08 -13.04
CA LYS A 233 2.47 -15.40 -12.38
C LYS A 233 1.43 -15.55 -11.26
N TYR A 234 1.16 -14.46 -10.54
CA TYR A 234 0.41 -14.47 -9.28
C TYR A 234 -0.87 -13.63 -9.32
N TRP A 235 -1.15 -12.94 -10.44
CA TRP A 235 -2.39 -12.19 -10.62
C TRP A 235 -3.61 -13.06 -10.38
N ARG A 236 -4.52 -12.56 -9.53
CA ARG A 236 -5.79 -13.22 -9.18
C ARG A 236 -5.65 -14.61 -8.53
N LEU A 237 -4.44 -15.08 -8.23
CA LEU A 237 -4.21 -16.39 -7.61
C LEU A 237 -5.00 -16.52 -6.30
N TRP A 238 -4.89 -15.51 -5.44
CA TRP A 238 -5.59 -15.43 -4.15
C TRP A 238 -7.06 -14.95 -4.26
N GLU A 239 -7.62 -14.77 -5.46
CA GLU A 239 -9.07 -14.60 -5.60
C GLU A 239 -9.81 -15.94 -5.46
N ARG A 240 -9.11 -17.07 -5.60
CA ARG A 240 -9.70 -18.41 -5.67
C ARG A 240 -9.61 -19.10 -4.29
N PRO A 241 -10.70 -19.72 -3.80
CA PRO A 241 -10.62 -20.61 -2.65
C PRO A 241 -9.69 -21.79 -2.90
N VAL A 242 -9.04 -22.26 -1.83
CA VAL A 242 -8.29 -23.53 -1.81
C VAL A 242 -9.02 -24.46 -0.85
N GLN A 243 -9.72 -25.45 -1.42
CA GLN A 243 -10.59 -26.37 -0.68
C GLN A 243 -11.65 -25.60 0.14
N ARG A 244 -11.64 -25.69 1.47
CA ARG A 244 -12.61 -25.04 2.37
C ARG A 244 -12.20 -23.63 2.81
N ILE A 245 -11.11 -23.09 2.27
CA ILE A 245 -10.54 -21.79 2.65
C ILE A 245 -10.71 -20.78 1.51
N ALA A 246 -11.52 -19.74 1.73
CA ALA A 246 -11.60 -18.57 0.87
C ALA A 246 -10.63 -17.48 1.37
N PHE A 247 -10.00 -16.73 0.45
CA PHE A 247 -8.99 -15.72 0.79
C PHE A 247 -9.51 -14.29 0.61
N ALA A 248 -9.20 -13.44 1.59
CA ALA A 248 -9.63 -12.05 1.69
C ALA A 248 -8.49 -11.13 2.16
N GLY A 249 -8.71 -9.82 2.07
CA GLY A 249 -7.71 -8.79 2.35
C GLY A 249 -7.22 -8.13 1.06
N GLU A 250 -6.68 -6.91 1.18
CA GLU A 250 -6.41 -6.04 0.01
C GLU A 250 -5.56 -6.69 -1.09
N HIS A 251 -4.56 -7.49 -0.72
CA HIS A 251 -3.67 -8.21 -1.63
C HIS A 251 -4.36 -9.26 -2.50
N THR A 252 -5.64 -9.56 -2.22
CA THR A 252 -6.47 -10.50 -2.96
C THR A 252 -7.48 -9.82 -3.88
N ASP A 253 -7.62 -8.49 -3.89
CA ASP A 253 -8.42 -7.77 -4.90
C ASP A 253 -7.52 -7.33 -6.06
N ALA A 254 -7.87 -7.72 -7.28
CA ALA A 254 -7.06 -7.40 -8.47
C ALA A 254 -7.13 -5.94 -8.91
N LEU A 255 -8.10 -5.13 -8.49
CA LEU A 255 -8.22 -3.75 -8.95
C LEU A 255 -7.65 -2.76 -7.94
N TYR A 256 -7.89 -2.99 -6.65
CA TYR A 256 -7.59 -2.05 -5.57
C TYR A 256 -6.66 -2.61 -4.46
N PRO A 257 -5.55 -3.31 -4.77
CA PRO A 257 -4.59 -3.75 -3.77
C PRO A 257 -3.99 -2.56 -3.00
N GLY A 258 -3.62 -2.78 -1.74
CA GLY A 258 -3.15 -1.73 -0.83
C GLY A 258 -4.21 -0.79 -0.27
N THR A 259 -5.51 -1.02 -0.51
CA THR A 259 -6.59 -0.09 -0.12
C THR A 259 -7.66 -0.71 0.78
N LEU A 260 -8.40 0.15 1.50
CA LEU A 260 -9.60 -0.26 2.24
C LEU A 260 -10.72 -0.77 1.31
N GLU A 261 -10.81 -0.24 0.09
CA GLU A 261 -11.77 -0.69 -0.93
C GLU A 261 -11.48 -2.14 -1.35
N GLY A 262 -10.22 -2.46 -1.68
CA GLY A 262 -9.80 -3.83 -1.96
C GLY A 262 -10.03 -4.79 -0.79
N ALA A 263 -9.84 -4.32 0.45
CA ALA A 263 -10.15 -5.12 1.65
C ALA A 263 -11.66 -5.39 1.82
N LEU A 264 -12.52 -4.39 1.56
CA LEU A 264 -13.97 -4.53 1.60
C LEU A 264 -14.48 -5.49 0.50
N ARG A 265 -14.08 -5.25 -0.75
CA ARG A 265 -14.47 -6.04 -1.92
C ARG A 265 -14.05 -7.50 -1.80
N SER A 266 -12.81 -7.76 -1.37
CA SER A 266 -12.31 -9.11 -1.15
C SER A 266 -13.01 -9.82 0.02
N GLY A 267 -13.35 -9.10 1.09
CA GLY A 267 -14.14 -9.64 2.20
C GLY A 267 -15.54 -10.08 1.75
N GLN A 268 -16.24 -9.23 0.97
CA GLN A 268 -17.54 -9.57 0.38
C GLN A 268 -17.44 -10.76 -0.57
N ARG A 269 -16.43 -10.79 -1.45
CA ARG A 269 -16.16 -11.91 -2.36
C ARG A 269 -15.93 -13.21 -1.61
N ALA A 270 -15.06 -13.21 -0.59
CA ALA A 270 -14.74 -14.41 0.18
C ALA A 270 -15.94 -14.92 0.99
N ALA A 271 -16.79 -14.03 1.52
CA ALA A 271 -18.04 -14.41 2.17
C ALA A 271 -19.01 -15.09 1.20
N GLY A 272 -19.17 -14.55 -0.03
CA GLY A 272 -19.94 -15.20 -1.09
C GLY A 272 -19.36 -16.55 -1.52
N GLN A 273 -18.03 -16.65 -1.62
CA GLN A 273 -17.35 -17.91 -1.95
C GLN A 273 -17.56 -19.00 -0.90
N VAL A 274 -17.62 -18.65 0.39
CA VAL A 274 -17.98 -19.61 1.45
C VAL A 274 -19.42 -20.09 1.32
N GLN A 275 -20.36 -19.20 0.96
CA GLN A 275 -21.75 -19.59 0.68
C GLN A 275 -21.85 -20.50 -0.56
N ASP A 276 -21.10 -20.19 -1.61
CA ASP A 276 -21.01 -20.98 -2.84
C ASP A 276 -20.42 -22.38 -2.58
N LEU A 277 -19.35 -22.48 -1.79
CA LEU A 277 -18.76 -23.75 -1.35
C LEU A 277 -19.74 -24.56 -0.50
N ALA A 278 -20.48 -23.92 0.41
CA ALA A 278 -21.52 -24.56 1.21
C ALA A 278 -22.70 -25.07 0.35
N ALA A 279 -22.97 -24.41 -0.77
CA ALA A 279 -23.93 -24.85 -1.80
C ALA A 279 -23.34 -25.88 -2.78
N GLY A 280 -22.13 -26.41 -2.53
CA GLY A 280 -21.50 -27.45 -3.34
C GLY A 280 -20.85 -26.99 -4.65
N LYS A 281 -20.69 -25.67 -4.88
CA LYS A 281 -19.99 -25.16 -6.06
C LYS A 281 -18.48 -25.36 -5.92
N SER A 282 -17.84 -25.87 -6.96
CA SER A 282 -16.38 -25.99 -7.02
C SER A 282 -15.73 -24.72 -7.57
N PHE A 283 -14.56 -24.37 -7.01
CA PHE A 283 -13.68 -23.31 -7.48
C PHE A 283 -12.36 -23.86 -8.04
N ASP A 284 -12.27 -25.17 -8.29
CA ASP A 284 -11.11 -25.72 -8.98
C ASP A 284 -11.10 -25.32 -10.46
N PRO A 285 -9.92 -25.09 -11.06
CA PRO A 285 -9.85 -24.78 -12.47
C PRO A 285 -10.38 -26.00 -13.21
N ALA A 286 -11.34 -25.81 -14.11
CA ALA A 286 -11.75 -26.88 -15.01
C ALA A 286 -10.47 -27.44 -15.65
N LYS A 287 -10.22 -28.75 -15.47
CA LYS A 287 -9.10 -29.42 -16.14
C LYS A 287 -9.24 -29.09 -17.62
N ALA A 288 -8.27 -28.35 -18.16
CA ALA A 288 -8.22 -28.12 -19.59
C ALA A 288 -8.26 -29.51 -20.25
N ALA A 289 -9.30 -29.76 -21.05
CA ALA A 289 -9.31 -30.95 -21.89
C ALA A 289 -7.99 -30.96 -22.66
N PRO A 290 -7.30 -32.12 -22.76
CA PRO A 290 -6.04 -32.16 -23.48
C PRO A 290 -6.31 -31.63 -24.89
N VAL A 291 -5.67 -30.50 -25.23
CA VAL A 291 -5.75 -29.96 -26.58
C VAL A 291 -5.13 -31.02 -27.46
N ALA A 292 -5.97 -31.73 -28.20
CA ALA A 292 -5.52 -32.77 -29.11
C ALA A 292 -4.47 -32.13 -30.01
N ALA A 293 -3.24 -32.66 -29.96
CA ALA A 293 -2.15 -32.11 -30.72
C ALA A 293 -2.52 -32.23 -32.20
N ALA A 294 -2.86 -31.10 -32.82
CA ALA A 294 -3.18 -31.03 -34.24
C ALA A 294 -1.89 -31.27 -35.03
N ALA A 295 -1.57 -32.55 -35.23
CA ALA A 295 -0.55 -33.01 -36.16
C ALA A 295 -1.03 -32.69 -37.59
N GLY A 296 -0.84 -31.44 -37.98
CA GLY A 296 -1.27 -30.87 -39.24
C GLY A 296 -0.28 -29.80 -39.68
N ALA A 297 0.91 -30.24 -40.10
CA ALA A 297 1.92 -29.35 -40.65
C ALA A 297 1.43 -28.77 -42.00
N VAL A 298 0.93 -27.54 -41.98
CA VAL A 298 0.68 -26.75 -43.20
C VAL A 298 1.64 -25.58 -43.21
N ALA A 299 2.62 -25.64 -44.11
CA ALA A 299 3.61 -24.58 -44.29
C ALA A 299 2.96 -23.32 -44.87
N ALA A 300 2.71 -22.33 -44.01
CA ALA A 300 2.29 -20.99 -44.42
C ALA A 300 3.51 -20.05 -44.44
N LYS A 301 3.83 -19.50 -45.62
CA LYS A 301 4.94 -18.56 -45.83
C LYS A 301 4.87 -17.37 -44.86
N GLY A 302 6.02 -16.97 -44.33
CA GLY A 302 6.13 -15.94 -43.31
C GLY A 302 5.54 -14.58 -43.72
N LYS A 303 4.80 -13.98 -42.79
CA LYS A 303 4.62 -12.53 -42.68
C LYS A 303 5.13 -12.09 -41.31
N GLY A 304 5.76 -10.92 -41.26
CA GLY A 304 6.52 -10.45 -40.11
C GLY A 304 5.76 -10.50 -38.79
N GLY A 305 6.45 -10.93 -37.74
CA GLY A 305 5.89 -11.01 -36.39
C GLY A 305 5.53 -9.64 -35.83
N PHE A 306 4.66 -9.62 -34.82
CA PHE A 306 4.14 -8.42 -34.17
C PHE A 306 5.18 -7.31 -33.88
N PHE A 307 6.42 -7.70 -33.53
CA PHE A 307 7.50 -6.76 -33.22
C PHE A 307 8.15 -6.07 -34.45
N SER A 308 8.19 -6.72 -35.62
CA SER A 308 8.80 -6.10 -36.83
C SER A 308 7.95 -4.96 -37.39
N ASN A 309 6.65 -4.95 -37.09
CA ASN A 309 5.71 -3.90 -37.51
C ASN A 309 5.62 -2.74 -36.49
N LEU A 310 6.27 -2.86 -35.33
CA LEU A 310 6.23 -1.87 -34.25
C LEU A 310 7.51 -1.00 -34.21
N PHE A 311 8.64 -1.55 -34.65
CA PHE A 311 9.92 -0.87 -34.74
C PHE A 311 10.45 -1.05 -36.16
N GLY A 312 10.09 -0.12 -37.06
CA GLY A 312 10.27 -0.28 -38.50
C GLY A 312 11.71 -0.61 -38.90
N GLY A 313 11.91 -1.79 -39.49
CA GLY A 313 13.18 -2.18 -40.09
C GLY A 313 13.44 -1.35 -41.35
N ALA A 314 14.54 -0.61 -41.34
CA ALA A 314 15.12 -0.03 -42.54
C ALA A 314 16.16 -1.01 -43.10
N ASP A 315 15.97 -1.46 -44.34
CA ASP A 315 17.01 -2.17 -45.08
C ASP A 315 17.31 -1.46 -46.39
N LYS A 316 18.61 -1.31 -46.63
CA LYS A 316 19.20 -0.74 -47.85
C LYS A 316 19.12 -1.78 -48.97
N THR A 317 19.00 -1.34 -50.22
CA THR A 317 19.54 -2.09 -51.35
C THR A 317 20.08 -1.13 -52.41
N ASP A 318 21.29 -1.42 -52.88
CA ASP A 318 22.00 -0.66 -53.90
C ASP A 318 21.32 -0.75 -55.26
N LYS A 319 21.44 0.31 -56.07
CA LYS A 319 21.53 0.20 -57.52
C LYS A 319 22.54 1.19 -58.08
N GLN A 320 23.57 0.64 -58.72
CA GLN A 320 24.53 1.38 -59.53
C GLN A 320 23.93 1.90 -60.84
N ASP A 321 24.40 3.07 -61.22
CA ASP A 321 24.71 3.52 -62.58
C ASP A 321 23.65 3.43 -63.69
N LYS A 322 23.08 4.60 -64.02
CA LYS A 322 23.24 5.17 -65.37
C LYS A 322 23.14 6.69 -65.40
N ALA A 323 23.81 7.28 -66.40
CA ALA A 323 24.20 8.69 -66.50
C ALA A 323 23.04 9.66 -66.89
N PRO A 324 23.21 10.99 -66.75
CA PRO A 324 22.10 11.95 -66.66
C PRO A 324 21.85 12.77 -67.94
N ALA A 325 20.65 13.35 -68.06
CA ALA A 325 20.43 14.53 -68.92
C ALA A 325 19.17 15.35 -68.56
N LYS A 326 19.42 16.64 -68.23
CA LYS A 326 18.65 17.85 -68.63
C LYS A 326 17.23 18.13 -68.09
N ALA A 327 17.18 19.26 -67.37
CA ALA A 327 16.35 20.45 -67.62
C ALA A 327 14.81 20.39 -67.48
N GLU A 328 14.36 21.07 -66.43
CA GLU A 328 13.16 21.92 -66.29
C GLU A 328 12.83 22.85 -67.50
N PRO A 329 11.66 23.55 -67.59
CA PRO A 329 10.56 23.66 -66.59
C PRO A 329 9.10 23.69 -67.19
N VAL A 330 8.12 23.98 -66.31
CA VAL A 330 6.74 24.53 -66.53
C VAL A 330 5.74 23.77 -67.43
N THR A 331 4.62 23.30 -66.85
CA THR A 331 3.29 23.98 -66.95
C THR A 331 2.22 23.28 -66.11
N ALA A 332 1.28 24.08 -65.59
CA ALA A 332 0.21 23.64 -64.70
C ALA A 332 -1.17 23.66 -65.38
N LYS A 333 -2.01 22.67 -65.04
CA LYS A 333 -3.48 22.56 -65.14
C LYS A 333 -3.84 21.06 -64.99
N GLU A 334 -4.93 20.61 -64.37
CA GLU A 334 -5.96 21.22 -63.51
C GLU A 334 -6.68 20.07 -62.76
N ALA A 335 -7.76 20.34 -62.02
CA ALA A 335 -8.74 19.35 -61.51
C ALA A 335 -8.30 18.33 -60.42
N GLU A 336 -8.46 18.76 -59.16
CA GLU A 336 -9.47 18.21 -58.23
C GLU A 336 -9.68 16.67 -58.15
N GLN A 337 -9.27 16.06 -57.04
CA GLN A 337 -10.19 15.19 -56.27
C GLN A 337 -9.75 14.92 -54.82
N VAL A 338 -10.72 14.98 -53.90
CA VAL A 338 -10.56 14.87 -52.44
C VAL A 338 -10.25 13.44 -52.00
N LYS A 339 -9.10 13.21 -51.36
CA LYS A 339 -8.84 11.99 -50.57
C LYS A 339 -9.01 12.26 -49.08
N LYS A 340 -9.93 11.51 -48.46
CA LYS A 340 -10.24 11.56 -47.01
C LYS A 340 -9.01 11.19 -46.18
N PRO A 341 -8.65 11.94 -45.12
CA PRO A 341 -7.52 11.57 -44.27
C PRO A 341 -7.82 10.32 -43.43
N GLY A 342 -6.81 9.47 -43.29
CA GLY A 342 -6.89 8.20 -42.55
C GLY A 342 -6.99 8.39 -41.03
N PHE A 343 -7.39 7.29 -40.37
CA PHE A 343 -7.72 7.16 -38.95
C PHE A 343 -6.80 7.93 -37.96
N PHE A 344 -5.50 8.04 -38.24
CA PHE A 344 -4.54 8.69 -37.33
C PHE A 344 -4.66 10.23 -37.25
N SER A 345 -5.14 10.93 -38.28
CA SER A 345 -5.25 12.41 -38.20
C SER A 345 -6.43 12.91 -37.35
N ARG A 346 -7.27 11.99 -36.85
CA ARG A 346 -8.40 12.31 -35.94
C ARG A 346 -8.09 12.05 -34.47
N LEU A 347 -6.94 11.43 -34.15
CA LEU A 347 -6.58 11.08 -32.78
C LEU A 347 -5.57 12.04 -32.15
N PHE A 348 -4.82 12.78 -32.96
CA PHE A 348 -3.86 13.79 -32.53
C PHE A 348 -4.06 15.04 -33.40
N GLY A 349 -4.72 16.06 -32.83
CA GLY A 349 -4.99 17.32 -33.52
C GLY A 349 -3.71 18.05 -33.89
N GLY A 350 -3.68 18.68 -35.08
CA GLY A 350 -2.56 19.49 -35.55
C GLY A 350 -2.80 20.99 -35.40
N GLY A 351 -1.71 21.76 -35.29
CA GLY A 351 -1.69 23.22 -35.05
C GLY A 351 -1.65 23.54 -33.55
N ASP A 352 -0.61 24.14 -32.96
CA ASP A 352 0.22 25.26 -33.44
C ASP A 352 1.70 25.16 -33.04
N LYS A 353 2.57 25.87 -33.77
CA LYS A 353 3.98 26.11 -33.41
C LYS A 353 4.19 27.60 -33.07
N PRO A 354 4.82 27.93 -31.94
CA PRO A 354 5.60 29.16 -31.82
C PRO A 354 7.06 28.92 -32.22
N GLU A 355 7.67 29.87 -32.92
CA GLU A 355 9.09 29.85 -33.27
C GLU A 355 9.98 30.08 -32.03
N VAL A 356 11.12 29.39 -31.96
CA VAL A 356 12.19 29.71 -31.01
C VAL A 356 13.52 29.77 -31.77
N LYS A 357 14.17 30.94 -31.74
CA LYS A 357 15.50 31.16 -32.32
C LYS A 357 16.55 30.37 -31.54
N THR A 358 17.37 29.60 -32.24
CA THR A 358 18.52 28.88 -31.67
C THR A 358 19.82 29.65 -31.85
N ALA A 359 20.58 29.81 -30.77
CA ALA A 359 21.99 30.19 -30.81
C ALA A 359 22.86 28.91 -30.71
N PRO A 360 24.06 28.86 -31.31
CA PRO A 360 24.86 27.64 -31.37
C PRO A 360 25.54 27.34 -30.04
N MET A 361 25.42 26.09 -29.56
CA MET A 361 26.23 25.56 -28.45
C MET A 361 27.42 24.77 -28.98
N ALA A 362 28.58 24.93 -28.33
CA ALA A 362 29.81 24.24 -28.68
C ALA A 362 29.75 22.72 -28.35
N LYS A 363 30.59 21.94 -29.03
CA LYS A 363 30.82 20.51 -28.72
C LYS A 363 31.39 20.36 -27.32
N ALA A 364 30.88 19.40 -26.56
CA ALA A 364 31.53 18.84 -25.38
C ALA A 364 32.07 17.44 -25.71
N GLU A 365 33.21 17.08 -25.12
CA GLU A 365 33.98 15.88 -25.48
C GLU A 365 33.35 14.56 -24.97
N GLU A 366 33.69 13.48 -25.66
CA GLU A 366 33.22 12.12 -25.39
C GLU A 366 34.12 11.45 -24.33
N VAL A 367 33.56 11.13 -23.16
CA VAL A 367 34.29 10.45 -22.08
C VAL A 367 33.98 8.95 -22.10
N ALA A 368 35.03 8.14 -22.22
CA ALA A 368 34.95 6.68 -22.32
C ALA A 368 34.34 6.01 -21.06
N PRO A 369 33.66 4.85 -21.20
CA PRO A 369 32.98 4.20 -20.09
C PRO A 369 33.96 3.56 -19.09
N VAL A 370 33.78 3.89 -17.80
CA VAL A 370 34.52 3.28 -16.68
C VAL A 370 34.04 1.84 -16.46
N ALA A 371 34.97 0.90 -16.30
CA ALA A 371 34.69 -0.51 -16.08
C ALA A 371 33.95 -0.78 -14.75
N ALA A 372 33.05 -1.77 -14.74
CA ALA A 372 32.31 -2.16 -13.54
C ALA A 372 33.21 -2.88 -12.52
N PRO A 373 33.09 -2.58 -11.21
CA PRO A 373 33.83 -3.30 -10.17
C PRO A 373 33.31 -4.74 -10.00
N ALA A 374 34.23 -5.66 -9.70
CA ALA A 374 33.96 -7.07 -9.50
C ALA A 374 33.01 -7.35 -8.31
N PRO A 375 32.23 -8.46 -8.32
CA PRO A 375 31.29 -8.77 -7.26
C PRO A 375 32.00 -9.09 -5.93
N VAL A 376 31.59 -8.40 -4.87
CA VAL A 376 32.06 -8.64 -3.49
C VAL A 376 31.47 -9.96 -2.98
N ALA A 377 32.31 -10.80 -2.38
CA ALA A 377 31.92 -12.10 -1.84
C ALA A 377 30.86 -11.98 -0.71
N ALA A 378 29.96 -12.96 -0.63
CA ALA A 378 28.92 -12.98 0.39
C ALA A 378 29.50 -13.15 1.81
N PRO A 379 28.94 -12.48 2.83
CA PRO A 379 29.39 -12.66 4.21
C PRO A 379 29.08 -14.08 4.72
N VAL A 380 30.09 -14.70 5.33
CA VAL A 380 30.00 -16.03 5.94
C VAL A 380 29.00 -16.02 7.11
N ALA A 381 28.15 -17.04 7.20
CA ALA A 381 27.18 -17.16 8.28
C ALA A 381 27.87 -17.35 9.65
N PRO A 382 27.40 -16.67 10.73
CA PRO A 382 27.94 -16.90 12.06
C PRO A 382 27.58 -18.31 12.58
N ALA A 383 28.53 -18.96 13.24
CA ALA A 383 28.37 -20.29 13.81
C ALA A 383 27.28 -20.33 14.91
N PRO A 384 26.60 -21.47 15.12
CA PRO A 384 25.51 -21.56 16.09
C PRO A 384 26.01 -21.43 17.53
N VAL A 385 25.40 -20.52 18.30
CA VAL A 385 25.65 -20.37 19.74
C VAL A 385 25.02 -21.54 20.49
N VAL A 386 25.86 -22.36 21.13
CA VAL A 386 25.43 -23.46 22.00
C VAL A 386 24.80 -22.89 23.27
N LYS A 387 23.56 -23.30 23.58
CA LYS A 387 22.91 -22.98 24.86
C LYS A 387 23.46 -23.89 25.97
N PRO A 388 23.84 -23.37 27.14
CA PRO A 388 24.16 -24.21 28.29
C PRO A 388 22.92 -24.94 28.82
N ALA A 389 23.11 -26.17 29.30
CA ALA A 389 22.05 -27.02 29.84
C ALA A 389 21.57 -26.57 31.23
N PRO A 390 20.32 -26.88 31.64
CA PRO A 390 19.78 -26.48 32.94
C PRO A 390 20.37 -27.32 34.10
N VAL A 391 20.80 -26.64 35.16
CA VAL A 391 21.31 -27.25 36.39
C VAL A 391 20.16 -27.54 37.37
N LYS A 392 20.12 -28.75 37.95
CA LYS A 392 19.17 -29.13 39.02
C LYS A 392 19.54 -28.49 40.37
N PRO A 393 18.56 -28.20 41.25
CA PRO A 393 18.83 -27.68 42.59
C PRO A 393 19.25 -28.79 43.58
N ALA A 394 20.14 -28.45 44.51
CA ALA A 394 20.49 -29.24 45.70
C ALA A 394 20.24 -28.40 46.98
N ALA A 395 20.12 -29.05 48.14
CA ALA A 395 19.43 -28.48 49.32
C ALA A 395 20.27 -28.44 50.62
N SER A 396 19.65 -27.85 51.68
CA SER A 396 19.97 -27.85 53.14
C SER A 396 20.61 -26.56 53.69
N LYS A 397 19.98 -25.85 54.66
CA LYS A 397 19.99 -25.96 56.17
C LYS A 397 21.31 -25.45 56.83
N ALA A 398 21.36 -24.74 57.96
CA ALA A 398 20.34 -24.02 58.77
C ALA A 398 20.97 -23.13 59.90
N ALA A 399 20.27 -22.04 60.32
CA ALA A 399 20.24 -21.38 61.66
C ALA A 399 21.52 -20.71 62.24
N PRO A 400 21.48 -19.87 63.33
CA PRO A 400 20.35 -19.52 64.22
C PRO A 400 20.12 -18.03 64.64
N ALA A 401 19.09 -17.84 65.49
CA ALA A 401 18.45 -16.64 66.08
C ALA A 401 19.34 -15.52 66.70
N LYS A 402 18.89 -14.26 66.88
CA LYS A 402 17.83 -13.73 67.81
C LYS A 402 17.45 -12.25 67.43
N HIS A 403 16.42 -11.53 67.94
CA HIS A 403 15.40 -11.83 68.99
C HIS A 403 13.95 -11.28 68.73
N ALA A 404 13.53 -10.13 69.32
CA ALA A 404 12.14 -9.62 69.52
C ALA A 404 12.17 -8.15 70.09
N PRO A 405 11.06 -7.43 70.46
CA PRO A 405 9.63 -7.80 70.48
C PRO A 405 8.64 -6.72 69.95
N ALA A 406 7.33 -6.94 70.15
CA ALA A 406 6.23 -5.99 69.86
C ALA A 406 5.22 -5.91 71.03
N HIS A 407 4.52 -4.78 71.23
CA HIS A 407 3.33 -4.66 72.11
C HIS A 407 2.38 -3.51 71.66
N LYS A 408 1.11 -3.61 72.10
CA LYS A 408 -0.09 -2.73 71.89
C LYS A 408 -0.46 -2.08 73.27
N PRO A 409 -1.54 -1.27 73.49
CA PRO A 409 -2.52 -0.56 72.61
C PRO A 409 -3.00 0.88 73.07
N ALA A 410 -3.90 1.51 72.29
CA ALA A 410 -5.05 2.39 72.65
C ALA A 410 -4.93 3.77 73.39
N ALA A 411 -5.61 4.83 72.85
CA ALA A 411 -6.75 5.58 73.44
C ALA A 411 -6.87 7.11 73.11
N LYS A 412 -8.09 7.52 72.66
CA LYS A 412 -8.84 8.80 72.83
C LYS A 412 -8.14 10.20 72.79
N SER A 413 -8.61 11.10 71.91
CA SER A 413 -9.50 12.24 72.28
C SER A 413 -9.89 13.15 71.09
N GLU A 414 -11.10 13.72 71.15
CA GLU A 414 -11.66 14.84 70.34
C GLU A 414 -11.45 16.17 71.12
N PRO A 415 -11.76 17.42 70.66
CA PRO A 415 -12.96 17.77 69.84
C PRO A 415 -12.89 19.00 68.87
N ALA A 416 -14.02 19.21 68.16
CA ALA A 416 -14.78 20.49 68.02
C ALA A 416 -14.80 21.33 66.71
N LYS A 417 -16.06 21.51 66.21
CA LYS A 417 -16.64 22.68 65.47
C LYS A 417 -16.21 22.87 63.99
N LYS A 418 -17.05 23.35 63.05
CA LYS A 418 -18.45 23.87 63.07
C LYS A 418 -19.09 23.79 61.65
N ALA A 419 -20.43 23.71 61.57
CA ALA A 419 -21.40 24.39 60.65
C ALA A 419 -20.97 24.92 59.23
N ALA A 420 -21.80 24.95 58.17
CA ALA A 420 -23.20 24.51 57.94
C ALA A 420 -23.64 24.60 56.45
N ALA A 421 -24.78 23.97 56.14
CA ALA A 421 -25.87 24.38 55.22
C ALA A 421 -25.69 24.55 53.68
N LYS A 422 -26.62 23.89 52.97
CA LYS A 422 -27.21 24.14 51.62
C LYS A 422 -28.03 25.46 51.60
N PRO A 423 -28.58 25.99 50.46
CA PRO A 423 -29.09 25.26 49.28
C PRO A 423 -28.93 25.91 47.89
N ALA A 424 -29.48 25.22 46.87
CA ALA A 424 -29.69 25.73 45.51
C ALA A 424 -31.00 26.55 45.38
N PRO A 425 -31.21 27.24 44.25
CA PRO A 425 -32.54 27.53 43.73
C PRO A 425 -32.82 26.92 42.34
N VAL A 426 -34.07 27.07 41.88
CA VAL A 426 -34.72 26.25 40.84
C VAL A 426 -35.27 27.11 39.68
N LYS A 427 -35.24 26.55 38.46
CA LYS A 427 -36.00 26.85 37.22
C LYS A 427 -36.71 28.21 37.05
N LYS A 428 -36.57 28.79 35.84
CA LYS A 428 -37.74 29.27 35.08
C LYS A 428 -37.52 29.09 33.57
N ALA A 429 -38.62 28.94 32.83
CA ALA A 429 -38.64 28.72 31.38
C ALA A 429 -39.39 29.84 30.66
N THR A 430 -39.08 30.04 29.38
CA THR A 430 -39.92 30.73 28.38
C THR A 430 -39.55 30.25 26.98
N ALA A 431 -40.45 30.40 25.99
CA ALA A 431 -40.40 29.71 24.70
C ALA A 431 -40.82 30.59 23.51
N LYS A 432 -40.70 30.03 22.30
CA LYS A 432 -41.09 30.54 20.95
C LYS A 432 -40.08 31.55 20.36
N SER A 433 -39.62 31.42 19.11
CA SER A 433 -40.42 31.25 17.89
C SER A 433 -39.68 30.53 16.73
N GLU A 434 -40.44 29.83 15.87
CA GLU A 434 -40.01 29.43 14.51
C GLU A 434 -40.10 30.61 13.51
N PRO A 435 -39.62 30.46 12.27
CA PRO A 435 -40.60 30.27 11.18
C PRO A 435 -40.27 29.13 10.18
N VAL A 436 -41.22 28.85 9.29
CA VAL A 436 -41.44 27.54 8.65
C VAL A 436 -41.52 27.63 7.11
N LYS A 437 -40.86 26.67 6.41
CA LYS A 437 -41.06 26.17 5.02
C LYS A 437 -41.12 27.14 3.82
N LYS A 438 -40.35 26.80 2.77
CA LYS A 438 -40.87 26.05 1.60
C LYS A 438 -39.76 25.38 0.76
N PRO A 439 -40.05 24.33 -0.04
CA PRO A 439 -39.08 23.59 -0.84
C PRO A 439 -38.97 24.11 -2.28
N ALA A 440 -37.83 23.86 -2.93
CA ALA A 440 -37.67 24.03 -4.38
C ALA A 440 -37.88 22.68 -5.10
N ALA A 441 -38.66 22.70 -6.19
CA ALA A 441 -38.94 21.54 -7.03
C ALA A 441 -38.16 21.57 -8.35
N ASN A 442 -38.23 20.46 -9.09
CA ASN A 442 -37.61 20.27 -10.41
C ASN A 442 -37.85 21.42 -11.41
N ALA A 443 -36.85 21.67 -12.26
CA ALA A 443 -37.06 22.10 -13.63
C ALA A 443 -36.06 21.39 -14.56
N GLN A 444 -36.57 20.50 -15.43
CA GLN A 444 -35.86 20.12 -16.65
C GLN A 444 -36.06 21.24 -17.68
N ALA A 445 -35.05 21.54 -18.48
CA ALA A 445 -35.21 22.25 -19.75
C ALA A 445 -34.47 21.48 -20.85
N LYS A 446 -35.21 21.18 -21.92
CA LYS A 446 -34.70 20.69 -23.21
C LYS A 446 -34.64 21.86 -24.19
N ALA A 447 -33.89 21.64 -25.28
CA ALA A 447 -33.84 22.42 -26.52
C ALA A 447 -33.07 23.75 -26.47
N GLY A 448 -32.30 23.96 -27.55
CA GLY A 448 -31.16 24.87 -27.66
C GLY A 448 -30.05 24.12 -28.39
#